data_AF-A0A7J7JS45-F1
#
_entry.id   AF-A0A7J7JS45-F1
#
_cell.length_a   1.000
_cell.length_b   1.000
_cell.length_c   1.000
_cell.angle_alpha   90.00
_cell.angle_beta   90.00
_cell.angle_gamma   90.00
#
_symmetry.space_group_name_H-M   'P 1'
#
loop_
_entity.id
_entity.type
_entity.pdbx_description
1 polymer ?
#
loop_
_entity_poly.entity_id
_entity_poly.type
_entity_poly.pdbx_seq_one_letter_code
_entity_poly.pdbx_strand_id
1 'polypeptide(L)'
;MISGMYMGEIARQVVIKLVDAGCLFDGVASEKLRTPMAFLTKYISEIESDEEFDNFVKTRQVLDELDVERYRVADCLVMQEVCSVVSTRAAYLAAAGISVLLDRVEKPEVTIGVDGSLYRYHPKFHDLITEKLSQLSPTKSLN
;
A
#
# COMPACT_ATOMS: atom_id res chain seq x y z
N MET A 1 8.07 -3.08 -8.74
CA MET A 1 7.54 -1.74 -8.38
C MET A 1 6.02 -1.70 -8.19
N ILE A 2 5.23 -2.54 -8.89
CA ILE A 2 3.75 -2.57 -8.76
C ILE A 2 3.24 -3.88 -8.15
N SER A 3 3.85 -5.02 -8.48
CA SER A 3 3.37 -6.33 -8.04
C SER A 3 3.21 -6.45 -6.53
N GLY A 4 2.07 -7.01 -6.13
CA GLY A 4 1.75 -7.35 -4.75
C GLY A 4 2.67 -8.41 -4.13
N MET A 5 3.59 -9.04 -4.86
CA MET A 5 4.62 -9.87 -4.22
C MET A 5 5.67 -9.04 -3.47
N TYR A 6 5.95 -7.82 -3.94
CA TYR A 6 7.10 -7.03 -3.48
C TYR A 6 6.72 -5.76 -2.72
N MET A 7 5.45 -5.35 -2.73
CA MET A 7 5.03 -4.16 -1.99
C MET A 7 5.31 -4.28 -0.50
N GLY A 8 4.99 -5.43 0.10
CA GLY A 8 5.28 -5.69 1.51
C GLY A 8 6.77 -5.58 1.84
N GLU A 9 7.66 -6.13 1.00
CA GLU A 9 9.11 -6.00 1.21
C GLU A 9 9.61 -4.55 1.07
N ILE A 10 9.04 -3.77 0.14
CA ILE A 10 9.37 -2.34 0.03
C ILE A 10 8.98 -1.60 1.32
N ALA A 11 7.78 -1.86 1.84
CA ALA A 11 7.33 -1.28 3.10
C ALA A 11 8.24 -1.70 4.26
N ARG A 12 8.58 -3.00 4.36
CA ARG A 12 9.50 -3.53 5.39
C ARG A 12 10.84 -2.81 5.42
N GLN A 13 11.45 -2.59 4.26
CA GLN A 13 12.75 -1.92 4.15
C GLN A 13 12.68 -0.47 4.64
N VAL A 14 11.57 0.23 4.37
CA VAL A 14 11.33 1.57 4.92
C VAL A 14 11.15 1.51 6.44
N VAL A 15 10.33 0.58 6.94
CA VAL A 15 10.12 0.38 8.38
C VAL A 15 11.44 0.09 9.10
N ILE A 16 12.24 -0.86 8.61
CA ILE A 16 13.56 -1.19 9.20
C ILE A 16 14.48 0.03 9.23
N LYS A 17 14.52 0.83 8.17
CA LYS A 17 15.32 2.07 8.17
C LYS A 17 14.83 3.07 9.22
N LEU A 18 13.54 3.19 9.42
CA LEU A 18 12.95 4.07 10.45
C LEU A 18 13.24 3.54 11.86
N VAL A 19 13.19 2.21 12.06
CA VAL A 19 13.58 1.58 13.33
C VAL A 19 15.07 1.80 13.60
N ASP A 20 15.95 1.50 12.65
CA ASP A 20 17.40 1.68 12.82
C ASP A 20 17.78 3.16 13.06
N ALA A 21 16.95 4.11 12.61
CA ALA A 21 17.08 5.55 12.91
C ALA A 21 16.48 5.98 14.25
N GLY A 22 15.85 5.07 15.01
CA GLY A 22 15.18 5.35 16.28
C GLY A 22 13.83 6.06 16.16
N CYS A 23 13.26 6.13 14.95
CA CYS A 23 11.98 6.79 14.68
C CYS A 23 10.77 5.89 14.92
N LEU A 24 10.97 4.56 14.95
CA LEU A 24 9.93 3.56 15.21
C LEU A 24 10.37 2.61 16.31
N PHE A 25 9.42 2.16 17.13
CA PHE A 25 9.57 1.05 18.10
C PHE A 25 10.76 1.24 19.06
N ASP A 26 11.03 2.49 19.44
CA ASP A 26 12.18 2.87 20.29
C ASP A 26 13.55 2.34 19.77
N GLY A 27 13.66 2.14 18.46
CA GLY A 27 14.87 1.62 17.83
C GLY A 27 15.03 0.10 17.85
N VAL A 28 14.00 -0.64 18.28
CA VAL A 28 14.04 -2.10 18.43
C VAL A 28 13.10 -2.78 17.45
N ALA A 29 13.66 -3.52 16.49
CA ALA A 29 12.91 -4.36 15.57
C ALA A 29 12.83 -5.80 16.08
N SER A 30 11.73 -6.49 15.79
CA SER A 30 11.62 -7.93 15.99
C SER A 30 12.44 -8.72 14.95
N GLU A 31 12.79 -9.97 15.27
CA GLU A 31 13.49 -10.87 14.33
C GLU A 31 12.66 -11.11 13.06
N LYS A 32 11.33 -11.25 13.18
CA LYS A 32 10.43 -11.35 12.04
C LYS A 32 10.52 -10.13 11.14
N LEU A 33 10.49 -8.93 11.70
CA LEU A 33 10.57 -7.69 10.92
C LEU A 33 11.93 -7.54 10.20
N ARG A 34 13.01 -8.05 10.80
CA ARG A 34 14.34 -8.09 10.17
C ARG A 34 14.45 -9.16 9.07
N THR A 35 13.61 -10.18 9.11
CA THR A 35 13.61 -11.26 8.11
C THR A 35 13.12 -10.76 6.74
N PRO A 36 13.89 -10.97 5.65
CA PRO A 36 13.46 -10.59 4.31
C PRO A 36 12.13 -11.25 3.92
N MET A 37 11.28 -10.51 3.21
CA MET A 37 9.96 -10.94 2.72
C MET A 37 8.95 -11.30 3.82
N ALA A 38 9.25 -11.04 5.10
CA ALA A 38 8.34 -11.35 6.20
C ALA A 38 7.15 -10.37 6.28
N PHE A 39 7.29 -9.14 5.79
CA PHE A 39 6.19 -8.20 5.72
C PHE A 39 5.37 -8.48 4.45
N LEU A 40 4.24 -9.15 4.62
CA LEU A 40 3.38 -9.57 3.52
C LEU A 40 2.53 -8.41 2.99
N THR A 41 2.13 -8.47 1.73
CA THR A 41 1.25 -7.44 1.15
C THR A 41 -0.14 -7.43 1.77
N LYS A 42 -0.60 -8.55 2.37
CA LYS A 42 -1.84 -8.55 3.17
C LYS A 42 -1.78 -7.53 4.32
N TYR A 43 -0.58 -7.32 4.90
CA TYR A 43 -0.39 -6.38 6.00
C TYR A 43 -0.60 -4.94 5.57
N ILE A 44 -0.20 -4.59 4.34
CA ILE A 44 -0.48 -3.27 3.76
C ILE A 44 -2.00 -3.08 3.66
N SER A 45 -2.71 -4.05 3.08
CA SER A 45 -4.17 -3.98 2.97
C SER A 45 -4.87 -3.88 4.32
N GLU A 46 -4.44 -4.67 5.31
CA GLU A 46 -5.00 -4.68 6.67
C GLU A 46 -4.76 -3.35 7.38
N ILE A 47 -3.53 -2.84 7.36
CA ILE A 47 -3.16 -1.54 7.95
C ILE A 47 -3.96 -0.39 7.31
N GLU A 48 -4.10 -0.39 5.99
CA GLU A 48 -4.86 0.65 5.28
C GLU A 48 -6.38 0.52 5.42
N SER A 49 -6.87 -0.58 5.99
CA SER A 49 -8.29 -0.78 6.30
C SER A 49 -8.71 -0.22 7.65
N ASP A 50 -7.76 0.21 8.50
CA ASP A 50 -8.08 0.89 9.76
C ASP A 50 -8.71 2.27 9.45
N GLU A 51 -9.92 2.52 9.97
CA GLU A 51 -10.56 3.83 9.89
C GLU A 51 -10.15 4.74 11.07
N GLU A 52 -10.41 6.06 10.97
CA GLU A 52 -9.98 7.06 11.97
C GLU A 52 -10.47 6.75 13.40
N PHE A 53 -11.60 6.04 13.54
CA PHE A 53 -12.19 5.68 14.84
C PHE A 53 -11.79 4.29 15.35
N ASP A 54 -11.06 3.50 14.55
CA ASP A 54 -10.75 2.10 14.89
C ASP A 54 -9.56 1.95 15.84
N ASN A 55 -8.91 3.05 16.25
CA ASN A 55 -7.76 3.02 17.16
C ASN A 55 -6.67 2.01 16.72
N PHE A 56 -6.47 1.90 15.40
CA PHE A 56 -5.43 1.08 14.77
C PHE A 56 -5.56 -0.43 15.07
N VAL A 57 -6.77 -0.98 15.19
CA VAL A 57 -6.99 -2.40 15.52
C VAL A 57 -6.27 -3.34 14.57
N LYS A 58 -6.35 -3.12 13.24
CA LYS A 58 -5.67 -3.96 12.24
C LYS A 58 -4.16 -3.76 12.29
N THR A 59 -3.70 -2.54 12.40
CA THR A 59 -2.27 -2.24 12.54
C THR A 59 -1.69 -2.94 13.77
N ARG A 60 -2.38 -2.92 14.92
CA ARG A 60 -1.97 -3.63 16.13
C ARG A 60 -1.91 -5.15 15.92
N GLN A 61 -2.93 -5.73 15.27
CA GLN A 61 -2.93 -7.15 14.92
C GLN A 61 -1.73 -7.52 14.04
N VAL A 62 -1.38 -6.68 13.06
CA VAL A 62 -0.20 -6.89 12.22
C VAL A 62 1.10 -6.79 13.03
N LEU A 63 1.21 -5.82 13.92
CA LEU A 63 2.38 -5.66 14.79
C LEU A 63 2.55 -6.87 15.72
N ASP A 64 1.44 -7.40 16.25
CA ASP A 64 1.42 -8.62 17.06
C ASP A 64 1.85 -9.85 16.23
N GLU A 65 1.35 -10.01 14.99
CA GLU A 65 1.79 -11.08 14.08
C GLU A 65 3.30 -11.01 13.74
N LEU A 66 3.85 -9.79 13.72
CA LEU A 66 5.26 -9.51 13.49
C LEU A 66 6.11 -9.57 14.77
N ASP A 67 5.55 -9.98 15.91
CA ASP A 67 6.21 -10.06 17.22
C ASP A 67 6.85 -8.72 17.66
N VAL A 68 6.20 -7.58 17.36
CA VAL A 68 6.65 -6.26 17.83
C VAL A 68 6.08 -5.99 19.22
N GLU A 69 6.91 -6.14 20.25
CA GLU A 69 6.44 -6.07 21.65
C GLU A 69 6.17 -4.64 22.16
N ARG A 70 6.88 -3.63 21.62
CA ARG A 70 6.82 -2.25 22.11
C ARG A 70 6.57 -1.28 20.97
N TYR A 71 5.41 -0.65 21.01
CA TYR A 71 5.03 0.38 20.06
C TYR A 71 4.08 1.39 20.70
N ARG A 72 4.08 2.61 20.17
CA ARG A 72 3.23 3.74 20.57
C ARG A 72 2.15 3.94 19.52
N VAL A 73 1.11 4.71 19.86
CA VAL A 73 0.09 5.13 18.88
C VAL A 73 0.71 5.88 17.69
N ALA A 74 1.75 6.68 17.96
CA ALA A 74 2.51 7.36 16.92
C ALA A 74 3.20 6.39 15.93
N ASP A 75 3.65 5.22 16.40
CA ASP A 75 4.24 4.22 15.51
C ASP A 75 3.18 3.65 14.56
N CYS A 76 1.95 3.43 15.04
CA CYS A 76 0.85 2.97 14.18
C CYS A 76 0.52 3.96 13.06
N LEU A 77 0.52 5.27 13.37
CA LEU A 77 0.34 6.33 12.37
C LEU A 77 1.43 6.29 11.29
N VAL A 78 2.70 6.14 11.71
CA VAL A 78 3.82 6.04 10.77
C VAL A 78 3.72 4.76 9.93
N MET A 79 3.29 3.64 10.52
CA MET A 79 3.06 2.39 9.78
C MET A 79 1.98 2.55 8.70
N GLN A 80 0.87 3.23 9.02
CA GLN A 80 -0.17 3.57 8.05
C GLN A 80 0.37 4.45 6.92
N GLU A 81 1.14 5.48 7.25
CA GLU A 81 1.71 6.39 6.26
C GLU A 81 2.67 5.66 5.31
N VAL A 82 3.54 4.81 5.85
CA VAL A 82 4.45 3.99 5.03
C VAL A 82 3.66 3.10 4.07
N CYS A 83 2.60 2.44 4.54
CA CYS A 83 1.74 1.59 3.69
C CYS A 83 1.06 2.41 2.60
N SER A 84 0.43 3.53 2.97
CA SER A 84 -0.25 4.47 2.07
C SER A 84 0.65 4.98 0.96
N VAL A 85 1.87 5.41 1.29
CA VAL A 85 2.84 5.89 0.28
C VAL A 85 3.25 4.77 -0.68
N VAL A 86 3.47 3.56 -0.17
CA VAL A 86 3.88 2.41 -1.00
C VAL A 86 2.77 1.95 -1.94
N SER A 87 1.53 1.86 -1.45
CA SER A 87 0.37 1.46 -2.25
C SER A 87 -0.02 2.53 -3.27
N THR A 88 -0.04 3.80 -2.89
CA THR A 88 -0.29 4.95 -3.78
C THR A 88 0.71 4.99 -4.92
N ARG A 89 2.01 4.84 -4.62
CA ARG A 89 3.05 4.76 -5.65
C ARG A 89 2.80 3.59 -6.61
N ALA A 90 2.40 2.43 -6.11
CA ALA A 90 2.12 1.26 -6.94
C ALA A 90 0.90 1.47 -7.84
N ALA A 91 -0.20 2.01 -7.29
CA ALA A 91 -1.41 2.35 -8.02
C ALA A 91 -1.14 3.38 -9.12
N TYR A 92 -0.39 4.44 -8.81
CA TYR A 92 -0.10 5.52 -9.76
C TYR A 92 0.79 5.05 -10.92
N LEU A 93 1.77 4.18 -10.65
CA LEU A 93 2.59 3.59 -11.71
C LEU A 93 1.76 2.65 -12.61
N ALA A 94 0.79 1.92 -12.04
CA ALA A 94 -0.14 1.11 -12.82
C ALA A 94 -1.03 1.99 -13.71
N ALA A 95 -1.62 3.05 -13.13
CA ALA A 95 -2.43 4.02 -13.85
C ALA A 95 -1.66 4.68 -15.01
N ALA A 96 -0.40 5.04 -14.81
CA ALA A 96 0.44 5.62 -15.87
C ALA A 96 0.67 4.66 -17.05
N GLY A 97 0.80 3.35 -16.79
CA GLY A 97 0.89 2.36 -17.87
C GLY A 97 -0.44 2.22 -18.62
N ILE A 98 -1.55 2.21 -17.89
CA ILE A 98 -2.90 2.08 -18.44
C ILE A 98 -3.28 3.33 -19.25
N SER A 99 -2.94 4.55 -18.80
CA SER A 99 -3.28 5.80 -19.49
C SER A 99 -2.72 5.86 -20.91
N VAL A 100 -1.48 5.38 -21.10
CA VAL A 100 -0.86 5.29 -22.44
C VAL A 100 -1.67 4.38 -23.37
N LEU A 101 -2.19 3.27 -22.86
CA LEU A 101 -3.03 2.37 -23.64
C LEU A 101 -4.39 2.99 -23.95
N LEU A 102 -5.00 3.67 -22.98
CA LEU A 102 -6.27 4.37 -23.17
C LEU A 102 -6.17 5.45 -24.24
N ASP A 103 -5.10 6.24 -24.23
CA ASP A 103 -4.87 7.29 -25.22
C ASP A 103 -4.66 6.69 -26.62
N ARG A 104 -4.05 5.51 -26.71
CA ARG A 104 -3.85 4.80 -27.98
C ARG A 104 -5.15 4.21 -28.54
N VAL A 105 -6.11 3.87 -27.68
CA VAL A 105 -7.42 3.36 -28.09
C VAL A 105 -8.28 4.54 -28.56
N GLU A 106 -8.61 4.57 -29.84
CA GLU A 106 -9.41 5.63 -30.48
C GLU A 106 -10.92 5.48 -30.20
N LYS A 107 -11.28 5.26 -28.93
CA LYS A 107 -12.67 5.21 -28.45
C LYS A 107 -12.87 6.21 -27.30
N PRO A 108 -14.00 6.92 -27.25
CA PRO A 108 -14.30 7.85 -26.15
C PRO A 108 -14.62 7.12 -24.84
N GLU A 109 -15.13 5.90 -24.92
CA GLU A 109 -15.51 5.06 -23.79
C GLU A 109 -14.78 3.71 -23.87
N VAL A 110 -14.18 3.31 -22.75
CA VAL A 110 -13.38 2.08 -22.64
C VAL A 110 -13.65 1.42 -21.28
N THR A 111 -13.88 0.11 -21.29
CA THR A 111 -13.95 -0.72 -20.09
C THR A 111 -12.64 -1.49 -19.92
N ILE A 112 -12.07 -1.45 -18.72
CA ILE A 112 -10.83 -2.17 -18.39
C ILE A 112 -11.17 -3.37 -17.52
N GLY A 113 -10.94 -4.57 -18.04
CA GLY A 113 -11.00 -5.78 -17.22
C GLY A 113 -9.77 -5.88 -16.32
N VAL A 114 -9.96 -5.94 -15.00
CA VAL A 114 -8.87 -6.04 -14.02
C VAL A 114 -9.00 -7.32 -13.19
N ASP A 115 -7.87 -8.00 -12.99
CA ASP A 115 -7.76 -9.13 -12.08
C ASP A 115 -6.47 -9.04 -11.24
N GLY A 116 -6.48 -9.65 -10.05
CA GLY A 116 -5.35 -9.73 -9.13
C GLY A 116 -5.77 -9.53 -7.67
N SER A 117 -5.16 -10.29 -6.76
CA SER A 117 -5.46 -10.23 -5.32
C SER A 117 -5.26 -8.82 -4.74
N LEU A 118 -4.19 -8.13 -5.12
CA LEU A 118 -3.93 -6.75 -4.68
C LEU A 118 -5.09 -5.83 -5.04
N TYR A 119 -5.54 -5.86 -6.30
CA TYR A 119 -6.64 -5.01 -6.76
C TYR A 119 -7.97 -5.38 -6.09
N ARG A 120 -8.23 -6.67 -5.87
CA ARG A 120 -9.47 -7.17 -5.27
C ARG A 120 -9.60 -6.90 -3.77
N TYR A 121 -8.51 -6.99 -3.02
CA TYR A 121 -8.55 -7.00 -1.55
C TYR A 121 -7.99 -5.74 -0.89
N HIS A 122 -7.25 -4.90 -1.61
CA HIS A 122 -6.71 -3.67 -1.04
C HIS A 122 -7.78 -2.57 -1.02
N PRO A 123 -8.08 -1.96 0.14
CA PRO A 123 -9.26 -1.12 0.32
C PRO A 123 -9.29 0.11 -0.60
N LYS A 124 -8.11 0.66 -0.93
CA LYS A 124 -7.98 1.93 -1.66
C LYS A 124 -7.42 1.79 -3.09
N PHE A 125 -7.03 0.59 -3.51
CA PHE A 125 -6.19 0.44 -4.71
C PHE A 125 -6.96 0.72 -6.02
N HIS A 126 -8.24 0.35 -6.07
CA HIS A 126 -9.14 0.71 -7.16
C HIS A 126 -9.27 2.23 -7.29
N ASP A 127 -9.64 2.89 -6.18
CA ASP A 127 -9.89 4.33 -6.15
C ASP A 127 -8.64 5.12 -6.55
N LEU A 128 -7.47 4.74 -6.03
CA LEU A 128 -6.19 5.37 -6.37
C LEU A 128 -5.84 5.24 -7.85
N ILE A 129 -6.13 4.08 -8.47
CA ILE A 129 -5.93 3.89 -9.91
C ILE A 129 -6.90 4.78 -10.69
N THR A 130 -8.19 4.72 -10.38
CA THR A 130 -9.25 5.46 -11.08
C THR A 130 -9.03 6.97 -10.98
N GLU A 131 -8.71 7.46 -9.78
CA GLU A 131 -8.36 8.86 -9.54
C GLU A 131 -7.17 9.27 -10.40
N LYS A 132 -6.07 8.49 -10.40
CA LYS A 132 -4.89 8.83 -11.20
C LYS A 132 -5.16 8.75 -12.70
N LEU A 133 -5.97 7.80 -13.15
CA LEU A 133 -6.36 7.70 -14.56
C LEU A 133 -7.15 8.92 -15.01
N SER A 134 -8.08 9.42 -14.19
CA SER A 134 -8.84 10.65 -14.51
C SER A 134 -7.93 11.87 -14.68
N GLN A 135 -6.79 11.91 -13.97
CA GLN A 135 -5.80 12.98 -14.07
C GLN A 135 -4.91 12.83 -15.30
N LEU A 136 -4.56 11.59 -15.69
CA LEU A 136 -3.64 11.31 -16.79
C LEU A 136 -4.32 11.26 -18.16
N SER A 137 -5.58 10.82 -18.23
CA SER A 137 -6.37 10.71 -19.47
C SER A 137 -7.76 11.35 -19.30
N PRO A 138 -7.85 12.69 -19.11
CA PRO A 138 -9.10 13.38 -18.75
C PRO A 138 -10.16 13.40 -19.86
N THR A 139 -9.80 13.04 -21.10
CA THR A 139 -10.70 13.02 -22.27
C THR A 139 -11.43 11.70 -22.45
N LYS A 140 -11.11 10.67 -21.65
CA LYS A 140 -11.69 9.33 -21.72
C LYS A 140 -12.70 9.12 -20.60
N SER A 141 -13.88 8.59 -20.93
CA SER A 141 -14.84 8.12 -19.94
C SER A 141 -14.50 6.67 -19.57
N LEU A 142 -14.30 6.42 -18.27
CA LEU A 142 -14.04 5.08 -17.72
C LEU A 142 -15.31 4.56 -17.03
N ASN A 143 -15.72 3.36 -17.41
CA ASN A 143 -16.83 2.59 -16.82
C ASN A 143 -16.32 1.25 -16.29
#